data_AF-A0A7S2PY33-F1
#
_entry.id   AF-A0A7S2PY33-F1
#
_cell.length_a   1.000
_cell.length_b   1.000
_cell.length_c   1.000
_cell.angle_alpha   90.00
_cell.angle_beta   90.00
_cell.angle_gamma   90.00
#
_symmetry.space_group_name_H-M   'P 1'
#
loop_
_entity.id
_entity.type
_entity.pdbx_description
1 polymer ?
#
loop_
_entity_poly.entity_id
_entity_poly.type
_entity_poly.pdbx_seq_one_letter_code
_entity_poly.pdbx_strand_id
1 'polypeptide(L)'
;YSGAFGCLRNNDPQSTQCFPPVFDKERAVNCCQGQGETLECDRPDCSLATSFFDATAICENKGMRLCSTQELESRVCCSKGCNFDGRVGWTTDICAPQTPAPTPPPPTPPPTPQPTGGTDELPGTPYPTFEATGSLQSMAEP
;
A
#
# COMPACT_ATOMS: atom_id res chain seq x y z
N TYR A 1 -5.15 -5.91 3.29
CA TYR A 1 -4.20 -6.16 4.39
C TYR A 1 -3.71 -7.60 4.32
N SER A 2 -2.50 -7.83 4.79
CA SER A 2 -1.86 -9.14 4.88
C SER A 2 -1.07 -9.24 6.18
N GLY A 3 -0.15 -10.20 6.29
CA GLY A 3 0.83 -10.17 7.34
C GLY A 3 2.22 -10.59 6.88
N ALA A 4 3.22 -10.23 7.66
CA ALA A 4 4.61 -10.62 7.43
C ALA A 4 5.31 -10.83 8.77
N PHE A 5 6.44 -11.53 8.77
CA PHE A 5 7.22 -11.68 10.01
C PHE A 5 7.89 -10.36 10.37
N GLY A 6 7.75 -9.94 11.62
CA GLY A 6 8.45 -8.74 12.12
C GLY A 6 9.96 -8.93 12.28
N CYS A 7 10.45 -10.16 12.18
CA CYS A 7 11.86 -10.47 12.10
C CYS A 7 12.08 -11.73 11.27
N LEU A 8 13.03 -11.69 10.33
CA LEU A 8 13.40 -12.88 9.56
C LEU A 8 14.35 -13.73 10.41
N ARG A 9 13.99 -15.00 10.65
CA ARG A 9 14.94 -15.96 11.24
C ARG A 9 16.03 -16.25 10.20
N ASN A 10 17.27 -15.87 10.51
CA ASN A 10 18.54 -16.21 9.82
C ASN A 10 18.46 -16.44 8.29
N ASN A 11 18.91 -15.47 7.49
CA ASN A 11 19.28 -15.63 6.06
C ASN A 11 18.36 -16.54 5.21
N ASP A 12 17.06 -16.63 5.53
CA ASP A 12 16.12 -17.44 4.76
C ASP A 12 15.78 -16.68 3.46
N PRO A 13 16.24 -17.18 2.29
CA PRO A 13 16.18 -16.45 1.02
C PRO A 13 14.78 -16.52 0.36
N GLN A 14 13.74 -16.88 1.11
CA GLN A 14 12.37 -17.06 0.61
C GLN A 14 11.32 -16.24 1.37
N SER A 15 11.71 -15.30 2.22
CA SER A 15 10.81 -14.69 3.20
C SER A 15 10.24 -13.31 2.83
N THR A 16 10.00 -13.06 1.55
CA THR A 16 8.84 -12.23 1.12
C THR A 16 7.55 -13.02 1.39
N GLN A 17 7.36 -13.44 2.64
CA GLN A 17 6.25 -14.27 3.02
C GLN A 17 5.14 -13.36 3.47
N CYS A 18 4.53 -12.75 2.47
CA CYS A 18 3.24 -12.14 2.65
C CYS A 18 2.22 -13.25 2.92
N PHE A 19 1.71 -13.28 4.14
CA PHE A 19 0.67 -14.19 4.56
C PHE A 19 -0.69 -13.59 4.24
N PRO A 20 -1.54 -14.29 3.47
CA PRO A 20 -2.90 -13.82 3.25
C PRO A 20 -3.64 -13.66 4.59
N PRO A 21 -4.66 -12.80 4.65
CA PRO A 21 -5.49 -12.69 5.84
C PRO A 21 -6.13 -14.05 6.10
N VAL A 22 -5.76 -14.66 7.23
CA VAL A 22 -6.49 -15.78 7.80
C VAL A 22 -7.31 -15.21 8.95
N PHE A 23 -8.63 -15.34 8.84
CA PHE A 23 -9.54 -15.11 9.93
C PHE A 23 -9.27 -16.23 10.96
N ASP A 24 -9.31 -15.95 12.27
CA ASP A 24 -9.04 -16.89 13.39
C ASP A 24 -7.57 -17.11 13.83
N LYS A 25 -6.61 -16.29 13.37
CA LYS A 25 -5.25 -16.26 13.98
C LYS A 25 -4.88 -14.85 14.42
N GLU A 26 -4.61 -14.72 15.72
CA GLU A 26 -3.99 -13.53 16.30
C GLU A 26 -2.61 -13.27 15.68
N ARG A 27 -2.38 -12.04 15.24
CA ARG A 27 -1.12 -11.59 14.67
C ARG A 27 -0.50 -10.51 15.54
N ALA A 28 0.83 -10.44 15.49
CA ALA A 28 1.59 -9.41 16.18
C ALA A 28 1.21 -8.01 15.66
N VAL A 29 1.05 -7.06 16.58
CA VAL A 29 1.00 -5.66 16.22
C VAL A 29 2.41 -5.10 16.27
N ASN A 30 2.89 -4.62 15.12
CA ASN A 30 4.15 -3.90 15.02
C ASN A 30 3.82 -2.53 14.44
N CYS A 31 4.15 -1.48 15.17
CA CYS A 31 3.86 -0.10 14.80
C CYS A 31 5.14 0.56 14.32
N CYS A 32 5.09 1.17 13.14
CA CYS A 32 6.21 1.86 12.54
C CYS A 32 5.94 3.37 12.45
N GLN A 33 6.99 4.15 12.62
CA GLN A 33 6.99 5.61 12.44
C GLN A 33 8.23 6.02 11.64
N GLY A 34 8.14 7.12 10.91
CA GLY A 34 9.22 7.55 10.02
C GLY A 34 9.30 6.71 8.74
N GLN A 35 10.36 6.90 7.97
CA GLN A 35 10.62 6.23 6.68
C GLN A 35 12.14 6.07 6.46
N GLY A 36 12.54 5.03 5.72
CA GLY A 36 13.94 4.80 5.36
C GLY A 36 14.85 4.63 6.58
N GLU A 37 15.88 5.47 6.71
CA GLU A 37 16.83 5.43 7.83
C GLU A 37 16.24 5.91 9.16
N THR A 38 15.15 6.69 9.11
CA THR A 38 14.41 7.17 10.30
C THR A 38 13.28 6.22 10.70
N LEU A 39 13.17 5.07 10.04
CA LEU A 39 12.14 4.09 10.34
C LEU A 39 12.39 3.52 11.74
N GLU A 40 11.44 3.75 12.63
CA GLU A 40 11.42 3.19 13.97
C GLU A 40 10.26 2.23 14.11
N CYS A 41 10.48 1.15 14.85
CA CYS A 41 9.46 0.18 15.19
C CYS A 41 9.28 0.08 16.71
N ASP A 42 8.01 0.09 17.10
CA ASP A 42 7.51 -0.10 18.45
C ASP A 42 6.49 -1.24 18.53
N ARG A 43 6.43 -1.90 19.69
CA ARG A 43 5.50 -3.01 19.98
C ARG A 43 4.67 -2.63 21.21
N PRO A 44 3.64 -1.79 21.04
CA PRO A 44 2.87 -1.30 22.17
C PRO A 44 2.16 -2.45 22.89
N ASP A 45 2.44 -2.55 24.19
CA ASP A 45 1.82 -3.50 25.12
C ASP A 45 1.96 -4.98 24.70
N CYS A 46 2.94 -5.29 23.83
CA CYS A 46 3.06 -6.62 23.21
C CYS A 46 1.72 -7.13 22.67
N SER A 47 0.96 -6.24 22.02
CA SER A 47 -0.43 -6.52 21.65
C SER A 47 -0.52 -7.49 20.48
N LEU A 48 -1.52 -8.37 20.58
CA LEU A 48 -1.96 -9.23 19.49
C LEU A 48 -3.34 -8.75 19.02
N ALA A 49 -3.57 -8.80 17.72
CA ALA A 49 -4.84 -8.42 17.13
C ALA A 49 -5.37 -9.56 16.26
N THR A 50 -6.67 -9.83 16.37
CA THR A 50 -7.40 -10.78 15.54
C THR A 50 -7.87 -10.15 14.22
N SER A 51 -7.96 -8.82 14.16
CA SER A 51 -8.31 -8.08 12.95
C SER A 51 -7.25 -7.02 12.62
N PHE A 52 -7.16 -6.69 11.34
CA PHE A 52 -6.32 -5.59 10.86
C PHE A 52 -6.76 -4.23 11.42
N PHE A 53 -8.07 -4.03 11.60
CA PHE A 53 -8.62 -2.78 12.14
C PHE A 53 -8.20 -2.58 13.59
N ASP A 54 -8.27 -3.62 14.42
CA ASP A 54 -7.80 -3.54 15.81
C ASP A 54 -6.30 -3.26 15.87
N ALA A 55 -5.52 -3.92 15.01
CA ALA A 55 -4.08 -3.71 14.93
C ALA A 55 -3.73 -2.26 14.55
N THR A 56 -4.49 -1.68 13.60
CA THR A 56 -4.33 -0.30 13.16
C THR A 56 -4.68 0.67 14.29
N ALA A 57 -5.81 0.47 14.95
CA ALA A 57 -6.26 1.31 16.06
C ALA A 57 -5.23 1.32 17.22
N ILE A 58 -4.59 0.17 17.51
CA ILE A 58 -3.54 0.07 18.52
C ILE A 58 -2.34 0.97 18.16
N CYS A 59 -1.91 0.97 16.90
CA CYS A 59 -0.81 1.84 16.45
C CYS A 59 -1.22 3.31 16.40
N GLU A 60 -2.42 3.63 15.92
CA GLU A 60 -2.93 4.99 15.84
C GLU A 60 -3.09 5.62 17.22
N ASN A 61 -3.45 4.84 18.24
CA ASN A 61 -3.50 5.29 19.63
C ASN A 61 -2.13 5.74 20.17
N LYS A 62 -1.03 5.30 19.54
CA LYS A 62 0.35 5.72 19.83
C LYS A 62 0.85 6.81 18.86
N GLY A 63 0.02 7.27 17.93
CA GLY A 63 0.43 8.21 16.88
C GLY A 63 1.33 7.58 15.80
N MET A 64 1.33 6.24 15.70
CA MET A 64 2.14 5.49 14.75
C MET A 64 1.22 4.84 13.72
N ARG A 65 1.81 4.35 12.62
CA ARG A 65 1.09 3.51 11.66
C ARG A 65 1.45 2.06 11.88
N LEU A 66 0.64 1.17 11.35
CA LEU A 66 1.00 -0.23 11.26
C LEU A 66 2.13 -0.42 10.25
N CYS A 67 3.12 -1.27 10.56
CA CYS A 67 4.28 -1.46 9.67
C CYS A 67 3.88 -2.06 8.31
N SER A 68 4.57 -1.63 7.26
CA SER A 68 4.47 -2.22 5.92
C SER A 68 5.25 -3.55 5.85
N THR A 69 5.01 -4.35 4.81
CA THR A 69 5.75 -5.63 4.66
C THR A 69 7.24 -5.37 4.48
N GLN A 70 7.59 -4.38 3.65
CA GLN A 70 8.98 -4.01 3.39
C GLN A 70 9.69 -3.48 4.65
N GLU A 71 8.96 -2.74 5.49
CA GLU A 71 9.48 -2.24 6.76
C GLU A 71 9.80 -3.42 7.70
N LEU A 72 8.92 -4.42 7.80
CA LEU A 72 9.21 -5.61 8.60
C LEU A 72 10.38 -6.43 8.03
N GLU A 73 10.48 -6.53 6.71
CA GLU A 73 11.62 -7.17 6.02
C GLU A 73 12.96 -6.45 6.28
N SER A 74 12.93 -5.12 6.49
CA SER A 74 14.12 -4.33 6.86
C SER A 74 14.69 -4.68 8.24
N ARG A 75 14.02 -5.57 8.99
CA ARG A 75 14.40 -6.03 10.34
C ARG A 75 14.36 -4.94 11.40
N VAL A 76 13.71 -3.80 11.14
CA VAL A 76 13.55 -2.71 12.12
C VAL A 76 12.83 -3.15 13.41
N CYS A 77 11.95 -4.15 13.30
CA CYS A 77 11.22 -4.71 14.44
C CYS A 77 11.91 -5.90 15.10
N CYS A 78 13.09 -6.33 14.63
CA CYS A 78 13.82 -7.43 15.24
C CYS A 78 14.31 -7.08 16.64
N SER A 79 14.25 -8.03 17.56
CA SER A 79 14.76 -7.92 18.94
C SER A 79 14.12 -6.79 19.78
N LYS A 80 12.95 -6.29 19.36
CA LYS A 80 12.16 -5.31 20.14
C LYS A 80 11.44 -5.93 21.35
N GLY A 81 11.53 -7.25 21.53
CA GLY A 81 10.89 -7.98 22.64
C GLY A 81 9.56 -8.63 22.27
N CYS A 82 8.77 -9.04 23.26
CA CYS A 82 7.43 -9.64 23.10
C CYS A 82 7.36 -11.04 22.44
N ASN A 83 8.49 -11.68 22.12
CA ASN A 83 8.53 -12.96 21.37
C ASN A 83 7.83 -12.90 20.00
N PHE A 84 7.75 -11.72 19.39
CA PHE A 84 7.11 -11.52 18.09
C PHE A 84 8.06 -11.71 16.91
N ASP A 85 9.35 -11.95 17.18
CA ASP A 85 10.37 -12.17 16.15
C ASP A 85 10.10 -13.42 15.29
N GLY A 86 9.35 -14.40 15.80
CA GLY A 86 8.89 -15.56 15.04
C GLY A 86 7.40 -15.53 14.69
N ARG A 87 6.70 -14.40 14.92
CA ARG A 87 5.25 -14.29 14.76
C ARG A 87 4.92 -13.43 13.55
N VAL A 88 3.89 -13.86 12.82
CA VAL A 88 3.32 -13.06 11.73
C VAL A 88 2.63 -11.85 12.34
N GLY A 89 3.05 -10.66 11.93
CA GLY A 89 2.42 -9.40 12.25
C GLY A 89 1.44 -8.96 11.18
N TRP A 90 0.50 -8.09 11.54
CA TRP A 90 -0.32 -7.40 10.55
C TRP A 90 0.54 -6.45 9.73
N THR A 91 0.22 -6.32 8.44
CA THR A 91 0.83 -5.32 7.55
C THR A 91 -0.23 -4.56 6.77
N THR A 92 0.07 -3.29 6.44
CA THR A 92 -0.80 -2.43 5.62
C THR A 92 -0.82 -2.85 4.16
N ASP A 93 0.26 -3.50 3.70
CA ASP A 93 0.32 -4.06 2.35
C ASP A 93 -0.70 -5.17 2.14
N ILE A 94 -0.99 -5.41 0.88
CA ILE A 94 -1.64 -6.62 0.40
C ILE A 94 -0.57 -7.52 -0.20
N CYS A 95 -0.74 -8.83 -0.09
CA CYS A 95 0.11 -9.75 -0.84
C CYS A 95 -0.16 -9.51 -2.31
N ALA A 96 0.76 -8.81 -2.97
CA ALA A 96 0.78 -8.81 -4.40
C ALA A 96 0.94 -10.28 -4.82
N PRO A 97 0.10 -10.83 -5.72
CA PRO A 97 0.58 -11.93 -6.53
C PRO A 97 1.86 -11.42 -7.18
N GLN A 98 2.94 -12.18 -7.07
CA GLN A 98 4.24 -11.87 -7.67
C GLN A 98 4.07 -11.78 -9.19
N THR A 99 3.56 -10.66 -9.66
CA THR A 99 3.76 -10.22 -11.03
C THR A 99 5.14 -9.59 -10.96
N PRO A 100 6.14 -10.06 -11.74
CA PRO A 100 7.43 -9.39 -11.79
C PRO A 100 7.17 -7.90 -11.97
N ALA A 101 7.86 -7.07 -11.19
CA ALA A 101 7.66 -5.63 -11.16
C ALA A 101 7.41 -5.10 -12.57
N PRO A 102 6.39 -4.23 -12.81
CA PRO A 102 6.39 -3.47 -14.05
C PRO A 102 7.72 -2.74 -14.07
N THR A 103 8.54 -3.09 -15.08
CA THR A 103 9.75 -2.36 -15.43
C THR A 103 9.45 -0.86 -15.26
N PRO A 104 10.34 -0.06 -14.64
CA PRO A 104 10.14 1.39 -14.68
C PRO A 104 9.82 1.75 -16.13
N PRO A 105 8.76 2.54 -16.41
CA PRO A 105 8.55 3.01 -17.76
C PRO A 105 9.90 3.60 -18.21
N PRO A 106 10.36 3.29 -19.43
CA PRO A 106 11.64 3.80 -19.90
C PRO A 106 11.68 5.31 -19.64
N PRO A 107 12.82 5.87 -19.20
CA PRO A 107 12.93 7.30 -18.95
C PRO A 107 12.37 8.01 -20.19
N THR A 108 11.36 8.85 -19.96
CA THR A 108 10.72 9.60 -21.02
C THR A 108 11.84 10.28 -21.83
N PRO A 109 11.92 10.08 -23.16
CA PRO A 109 12.90 10.80 -23.95
C PRO A 109 12.72 12.30 -23.68
N PRO A 110 13.80 13.08 -23.61
CA PRO A 110 13.70 14.53 -23.44
C PRO A 110 12.74 15.09 -24.50
N PRO A 111 11.98 16.16 -24.19
CA PRO A 111 11.02 16.71 -25.14
C PRO A 111 11.74 17.04 -26.44
N THR A 112 11.35 16.36 -27.52
CA THR A 112 11.81 16.64 -28.87
C THR A 112 11.57 18.13 -29.14
N PRO A 113 12.57 18.91 -29.60
CA PRO A 113 12.32 20.28 -30.00
C PRO A 113 11.24 20.27 -31.09
N GLN A 114 10.16 20.99 -30.81
CA GLN A 114 9.04 21.23 -31.71
C GLN A 114 9.56 21.71 -33.08
N PRO A 115 9.20 21.07 -34.21
CA PRO A 115 9.41 21.70 -35.50
C PRO A 115 8.51 22.94 -35.58
N THR A 116 9.15 24.08 -35.76
CA THR A 116 8.49 25.36 -36.02
C THR A 116 8.12 25.43 -37.50
N GLY A 117 6.85 25.71 -37.78
CA GLY A 117 6.32 26.04 -39.12
C GLY A 117 5.80 24.82 -39.89
N GLY A 118 4.65 24.85 -40.55
CA GLY A 118 3.70 25.92 -40.81
C GLY A 118 2.80 25.50 -41.99
N THR A 119 1.57 26.04 -41.99
CA THR A 119 0.64 26.21 -43.13
C THR A 119 0.02 25.00 -43.83
N ASP A 120 -1.20 25.26 -44.33
CA ASP A 120 -2.10 24.45 -45.14
C ASP A 120 -2.79 23.26 -44.46
N GLU A 121 -4.07 22.94 -44.64
CA GLU A 121 -5.34 23.56 -45.07
C GLU A 121 -6.36 22.41 -44.82
N LEU A 122 -7.62 22.76 -44.56
CA LEU A 122 -8.81 21.89 -44.33
C LEU A 122 -9.06 20.88 -45.50
N PRO A 123 -10.01 19.89 -45.46
CA PRO A 123 -11.26 19.89 -44.68
C PRO A 123 -11.80 18.53 -44.14
N GLY A 124 -12.59 18.64 -43.07
CA GLY A 124 -13.96 18.11 -43.02
C GLY A 124 -14.17 16.61 -42.85
N THR A 125 -14.54 16.19 -41.64
CA THR A 125 -15.76 15.39 -41.44
C THR A 125 -16.38 15.69 -40.06
N PRO A 126 -17.72 15.78 -39.95
CA PRO A 126 -18.41 16.21 -38.74
C PRO A 126 -18.48 15.08 -37.69
N TYR A 127 -17.99 15.35 -36.49
CA TYR A 127 -18.26 14.54 -35.30
C TYR A 127 -19.72 14.74 -34.85
N PRO A 128 -20.49 13.67 -34.57
CA PRO A 128 -21.83 13.82 -33.99
C PRO A 128 -21.73 14.32 -32.55
N THR A 129 -22.35 15.47 -32.29
CA THR A 129 -22.54 16.07 -30.97
C THR A 129 -23.64 15.29 -30.25
N PHE A 130 -23.32 14.56 -29.19
CA PHE A 130 -24.35 13.99 -28.31
C PHE A 130 -24.71 15.03 -27.25
N GLU A 131 -25.89 15.62 -27.43
CA GLU A 131 -26.43 16.66 -26.57
C GLU A 131 -26.84 16.09 -25.22
N ALA A 132 -26.24 16.61 -24.14
CA ALA A 132 -26.77 16.45 -22.80
C ALA A 132 -27.84 17.53 -22.55
N THR A 133 -29.08 17.23 -22.95
CA THR A 133 -30.27 17.79 -22.33
C THR A 133 -30.62 16.84 -21.16
N GLY A 134 -30.81 17.23 -19.91
CA GLY A 134 -31.35 18.47 -19.38
C GLY A 134 -32.61 18.11 -18.61
N SER A 135 -32.52 18.16 -17.27
CA SER A 135 -33.63 18.34 -16.31
C SER A 135 -34.69 17.24 -16.18
N LEU A 136 -35.01 16.85 -14.94
CA LEU A 136 -36.38 16.83 -14.43
C LEU A 136 -36.36 16.72 -12.89
N GLN A 137 -36.63 17.87 -12.30
CA GLN A 137 -37.08 18.12 -10.94
C GLN A 137 -38.49 17.53 -10.76
N SER A 138 -38.81 16.94 -9.59
CA SER A 138 -40.00 17.30 -8.78
C SER A 138 -40.31 16.29 -7.68
N MET A 139 -40.38 16.85 -6.47
CA MET A 139 -41.30 16.57 -5.36
C MET A 139 -42.64 15.87 -5.72
N ALA A 140 -43.09 14.94 -4.87
CA ALA A 140 -44.36 15.03 -4.13
C ALA A 140 -44.75 13.67 -3.50
N GLU A 141 -45.03 13.76 -2.19
CA GLU A 141 -45.91 12.97 -1.31
C GLU A 141 -47.28 12.57 -1.92
N PRO A 142 -48.10 11.71 -1.29
CA PRO A 142 -48.53 11.71 0.14
C PRO A 142 -48.19 10.47 0.99
#